data_AF-A0A2D5WDG3-F1
#
_entry.id   AF-A0A2D5WDG3-F1
#
_cell.length_a   1.000
_cell.length_b   1.000
_cell.length_c   1.000
_cell.angle_alpha   90.00
_cell.angle_beta   90.00
_cell.angle_gamma   90.00
#
_symmetry.space_group_name_H-M   'P 1'
#
loop_
_entity.id
_entity.type
_entity.pdbx_description
1 polymer ?
#
loop_
_entity_poly.entity_id
_entity_poly.type
_entity_poly.pdbx_seq_one_letter_code
_entity_poly.pdbx_strand_id
1 'polypeptide(L)'
;MLKSRLADARSGIDTLRGELGQGEVPAAGGGLAVPEIIDELATTNLATGNRRLAKRRMDYLFEKLAGQGESAVPHIRDYLKRMEDIDFAIPKSPKEDAREREYWRSRMVNVPLDFEQPPSLRAGLIDILAEIGGQQAEEAIAEVLSMSGRGFEIAYAARALRSMIGPDAYRGEALGAAHELLTEPIAIADGNKFDAASRQYLFKVLQMYNDDTFVEVAQNQLVNEEGRIDRSVLNYFRGIGDGRAIDAVVQAMQSGQLAESDMREMARVAVQGVGQNDAQADSLFQDIMTSDQYSLDVKMETIRSMDNSEDLTHMNKEERAAVLQSRLALMDTIQLGDDDIMSWANDIYSGRVVSKIEGRGFGDEREYETMHSDFRKLRDQVKREQRSGEGQRAIPAGPTVVPSP
;
A
#
# COMPACT_ATOMS: atom_id res chain seq x y z
N MET A 1 -43.28 40.41 -13.01
CA MET A 1 -42.74 39.04 -12.89
C MET A 1 -41.45 38.98 -12.03
N LEU A 2 -40.45 39.84 -12.23
CA LEU A 2 -39.23 39.85 -11.39
C LEU A 2 -39.45 40.35 -9.96
N LYS A 3 -40.28 41.38 -9.76
CA LYS A 3 -40.57 41.94 -8.43
C LYS A 3 -41.35 40.99 -7.51
N SER A 4 -42.26 40.17 -8.07
CA SER A 4 -43.00 39.18 -7.29
C SER A 4 -42.09 38.03 -6.86
N ARG A 5 -41.24 37.51 -7.76
CA ARG A 5 -40.24 36.48 -7.42
C ARG A 5 -39.24 36.94 -6.37
N LEU A 6 -38.86 38.22 -6.37
CA LEU A 6 -37.99 38.79 -5.33
C LEU A 6 -38.69 38.90 -3.97
N ALA A 7 -39.99 39.20 -3.96
CA ALA A 7 -40.79 39.26 -2.74
C ALA A 7 -41.02 37.85 -2.16
N ASP A 8 -41.28 36.85 -3.01
CA ASP A 8 -41.44 35.45 -2.59
C ASP A 8 -40.12 34.88 -2.05
N ALA A 9 -38.98 35.22 -2.68
CA ALA A 9 -37.66 34.83 -2.18
C ALA A 9 -37.30 35.49 -0.84
N ARG A 10 -37.68 36.76 -0.64
CA ARG A 10 -37.49 37.46 0.65
C ARG A 10 -38.37 36.88 1.75
N SER A 11 -39.64 36.60 1.43
CA SER A 11 -40.56 35.92 2.34
C SER A 11 -40.02 34.54 2.73
N GLY A 12 -39.51 33.75 1.78
CA GLY A 12 -38.87 32.46 2.07
C GLY A 12 -37.63 32.58 2.96
N ILE A 13 -36.82 33.61 2.78
CA ILE A 13 -35.64 33.89 3.63
C ILE A 13 -36.07 34.33 5.05
N ASP A 14 -37.12 35.14 5.17
CA ASP A 14 -37.63 35.60 6.46
C ASP A 14 -38.30 34.46 7.24
N THR A 15 -39.00 33.54 6.55
CA THR A 15 -39.54 32.31 7.15
C THR A 15 -38.41 31.39 7.61
N LEU A 16 -37.37 31.17 6.80
CA LEU A 16 -36.19 30.39 7.20
C LEU A 16 -35.43 31.04 8.36
N ARG A 17 -35.39 32.37 8.43
CA ARG A 17 -34.80 33.11 9.55
C ARG A 17 -35.66 32.99 10.82
N GLY A 18 -36.98 32.93 10.68
CA GLY A 18 -37.91 32.64 11.78
C GLY A 18 -37.80 31.20 12.28
N GLU A 19 -37.63 30.22 11.38
CA GLU A 19 -37.43 28.80 11.73
C GLU A 19 -36.07 28.56 12.40
N LEU A 20 -35.02 29.28 11.98
CA LEU A 20 -33.72 29.30 12.67
C LEU A 20 -33.75 30.06 14.01
N GLY A 21 -34.78 30.89 14.24
CA GLY A 21 -34.96 31.67 15.46
C GLY A 21 -35.92 31.06 16.50
N GLN A 22 -36.54 29.91 16.20
CA GLN A 22 -37.52 29.23 17.09
C GLN A 22 -37.03 27.90 17.67
N GLY A 23 -35.75 27.58 17.53
CA GLY A 23 -35.07 26.76 18.53
C GLY A 23 -34.48 27.71 19.55
N GLU A 24 -35.02 27.74 20.77
CA GLU A 24 -34.32 28.29 21.92
C GLU A 24 -32.96 27.58 22.03
N VAL A 25 -31.92 28.17 21.44
CA VAL A 25 -30.56 27.98 21.91
C VAL A 25 -30.54 28.75 23.22
N PRO A 26 -30.42 28.08 24.39
CA PRO A 26 -30.21 28.82 25.61
C PRO A 26 -28.96 29.66 25.38
N ALA A 27 -29.08 30.97 25.57
CA ALA A 27 -27.93 31.85 25.68
C ALA A 27 -27.15 31.46 26.94
N ALA A 28 -26.35 30.39 26.84
CA ALA A 28 -25.38 30.01 27.85
C ALA A 28 -24.10 30.81 27.57
N GLY A 29 -23.92 31.89 28.34
CA GLY A 29 -22.64 32.59 28.48
C GLY A 29 -21.60 31.76 29.23
N GLY A 30 -21.34 30.53 28.79
CA GLY A 30 -20.27 29.66 29.27
C GLY A 30 -19.76 28.85 28.11
N GLY A 31 -18.50 29.05 27.70
CA GLY A 31 -17.88 28.17 26.70
C GLY A 31 -17.88 26.73 27.23
N LEU A 32 -18.14 25.76 26.34
CA LEU A 32 -18.02 24.33 26.69
C LEU A 32 -16.64 24.08 27.30
N ALA A 33 -16.60 23.40 28.44
CA ALA A 33 -15.34 23.00 29.05
C ALA A 33 -14.67 21.92 28.19
N VAL A 34 -13.33 21.81 28.25
CA VAL A 34 -12.59 20.83 27.43
C VAL A 34 -13.13 19.39 27.57
N PRO A 35 -13.42 18.87 28.79
CA PRO A 35 -14.00 17.54 28.94
C PRO A 35 -15.36 17.40 28.23
N GLU A 36 -16.21 18.42 28.30
CA GLU A 36 -17.53 18.41 27.65
C GLU A 36 -17.41 18.37 26.12
N ILE A 37 -16.41 19.08 25.56
CA ILE A 37 -16.13 19.04 24.12
C ILE A 37 -15.70 17.62 23.70
N ILE A 38 -14.82 16.98 24.46
CA ILE A 38 -14.33 15.62 24.17
C ILE A 38 -15.49 14.61 24.29
N ASP A 39 -16.32 14.71 25.32
CA ASP A 39 -17.48 13.84 25.50
C ASP A 39 -18.51 14.03 24.38
N GLU A 40 -18.73 15.26 23.91
CA GLU A 40 -19.60 15.52 22.77
C GLU A 40 -19.02 14.95 21.46
N LEU A 41 -17.72 15.12 21.22
CA LEU A 41 -17.05 14.50 20.08
C LEU A 41 -17.19 12.96 20.13
N ALA A 42 -17.06 12.37 21.31
CA ALA A 42 -17.18 10.92 21.50
C ALA A 42 -18.61 10.40 21.25
N THR A 43 -19.62 11.24 21.45
CA THR A 43 -21.02 10.86 21.21
C THR A 43 -21.53 11.30 19.84
N THR A 44 -20.74 12.08 19.08
CA THR A 44 -21.14 12.57 17.77
C THR A 44 -21.15 11.43 16.75
N ASN A 45 -22.36 10.98 16.42
CA ASN A 45 -22.56 9.87 15.51
C ASN A 45 -22.85 10.34 14.08
N LEU A 46 -21.93 10.05 13.14
CA LEU A 46 -22.13 10.31 11.71
C LEU A 46 -23.16 9.39 11.03
N ALA A 47 -23.62 8.35 11.72
CA ALA A 47 -24.58 7.36 11.21
C ALA A 47 -26.04 7.80 11.34
N THR A 48 -26.36 8.74 12.23
CA THR A 48 -27.74 9.12 12.56
C THR A 48 -28.01 10.57 12.18
N GLY A 49 -28.97 10.80 11.28
CA GLY A 49 -29.45 12.13 10.93
C GLY A 49 -28.67 12.83 9.81
N ASN A 50 -28.60 14.16 9.88
CA ASN A 50 -28.02 14.98 8.81
C ASN A 50 -26.48 15.00 8.90
N ARG A 51 -25.82 14.12 8.14
CA ARG A 51 -24.35 13.99 8.09
C ARG A 51 -23.61 15.32 7.92
N ARG A 52 -24.14 16.24 7.11
CA ARG A 52 -23.50 17.55 6.90
C ARG A 52 -23.51 18.40 8.17
N LEU A 53 -24.58 18.30 8.95
CA LEU A 53 -24.70 18.97 10.24
C LEU A 53 -23.74 18.35 11.27
N ALA A 54 -23.69 17.02 11.35
CA ALA A 54 -22.78 16.33 12.25
C ALA A 54 -21.31 16.61 11.92
N LYS A 55 -20.92 16.60 10.63
CA LYS A 55 -19.59 17.02 10.17
C LYS A 55 -19.26 18.45 10.61
N ARG A 56 -20.14 19.42 10.33
CA ARG A 56 -19.95 20.81 10.78
C ARG A 56 -19.86 20.94 12.30
N ARG A 57 -20.58 20.09 13.04
CA ARG A 57 -20.53 20.10 14.50
C ARG A 57 -19.19 19.57 15.00
N MET A 58 -18.67 18.48 14.43
CA MET A 58 -17.31 18.00 14.73
C MET A 58 -16.26 19.05 14.40
N ASP A 59 -16.33 19.65 13.20
CA ASP A 59 -15.39 20.71 12.78
C ASP A 59 -15.40 21.87 13.79
N TYR A 60 -16.60 22.32 14.22
CA TYR A 60 -16.75 23.33 15.26
C TYR A 60 -16.17 22.91 16.62
N LEU A 61 -16.39 21.67 17.05
CA LEU A 61 -15.90 21.18 18.35
C LEU A 61 -14.37 21.06 18.36
N PHE A 62 -13.76 20.58 17.27
CA PHE A 62 -12.32 20.57 17.11
C PHE A 62 -11.74 21.99 17.10
N GLU A 63 -12.33 22.92 16.35
CA GLU A 63 -11.92 24.34 16.36
C GLU A 63 -12.02 24.96 17.76
N LYS A 64 -13.07 24.61 18.52
CA LYS A 64 -13.20 25.04 19.92
C LYS A 64 -12.14 24.44 20.82
N LEU A 65 -11.77 23.17 20.62
CA LEU A 65 -10.73 22.51 21.39
C LEU A 65 -9.36 23.13 21.11
N ALA A 66 -9.01 23.37 19.84
CA ALA A 66 -7.79 24.10 19.46
C ALA A 66 -7.74 25.50 20.09
N GLY A 67 -8.87 26.21 20.10
CA GLY A 67 -8.98 27.54 20.70
C GLY A 67 -8.74 27.61 22.22
N GLN A 68 -8.74 26.49 22.93
CA GLN A 68 -8.39 26.42 24.36
C GLN A 68 -6.86 26.38 24.58
N GLY A 69 -6.06 26.11 23.55
CA GLY A 69 -4.60 26.10 23.61
C GLY A 69 -4.06 25.09 24.63
N GLU A 70 -2.96 25.46 25.32
CA GLU A 70 -2.28 24.60 26.30
C GLU A 70 -3.21 24.06 27.40
N SER A 71 -4.29 24.77 27.74
CA SER A 71 -5.23 24.31 28.77
C SER A 71 -5.99 23.05 28.39
N ALA A 72 -6.09 22.71 27.09
CA ALA A 72 -6.71 21.47 26.63
C ALA A 72 -5.77 20.26 26.73
N VAL A 73 -4.45 20.48 26.71
CA VAL A 73 -3.46 19.40 26.60
C VAL A 73 -3.61 18.32 27.68
N PRO A 74 -3.76 18.64 28.99
CA PRO A 74 -3.90 17.60 30.02
C PRO A 74 -5.13 16.73 29.80
N HIS A 75 -6.24 17.32 29.39
CA HIS A 75 -7.49 16.58 29.16
C HIS A 75 -7.42 15.69 27.91
N ILE A 76 -6.79 16.18 26.85
CA ILE A 76 -6.57 15.39 25.64
C ILE A 76 -5.61 14.22 25.95
N ARG A 77 -4.51 14.48 26.65
CA ARG A 77 -3.55 13.47 27.11
C ARG A 77 -4.24 12.40 27.95
N ASP A 78 -5.07 12.79 28.91
CA ASP A 78 -5.84 11.86 29.75
C ASP A 78 -6.82 11.00 28.94
N TYR A 79 -7.47 11.57 27.92
CA TYR A 79 -8.32 10.79 27.02
C TYR A 79 -7.51 9.78 26.20
N LEU A 80 -6.37 10.20 25.63
CA LEU A 80 -5.50 9.33 24.84
C LEU A 80 -4.97 8.14 25.65
N LYS A 81 -4.76 8.31 26.96
CA LYS A 81 -4.35 7.22 27.88
C LYS A 81 -5.40 6.14 28.10
N ARG A 82 -6.68 6.40 27.81
CA ARG A 82 -7.77 5.41 27.98
C ARG A 82 -7.77 4.34 26.90
N MET A 83 -7.06 4.56 25.80
CA MET A 83 -7.01 3.63 24.66
C MET A 83 -8.38 3.33 24.02
N GLU A 84 -9.34 4.23 24.20
CA GLU A 84 -10.67 4.18 23.58
C GLU A 84 -10.67 5.02 22.30
N ASP A 85 -11.14 4.45 21.18
CA ASP A 85 -11.26 5.15 19.90
C ASP A 85 -12.67 5.08 19.32
N ILE A 86 -13.03 6.13 18.58
CA ILE A 86 -14.33 6.25 17.92
C ILE A 86 -14.08 6.57 16.46
N ASP A 87 -14.39 5.59 15.61
CA ASP A 87 -14.28 5.72 14.15
C ASP A 87 -15.38 6.66 13.64
N PHE A 88 -14.97 7.67 12.86
CA PHE A 88 -15.89 8.59 12.20
C PHE A 88 -16.34 8.07 10.83
N ALA A 89 -15.97 6.85 10.44
CA ALA A 89 -16.48 6.20 9.25
C ALA A 89 -18.00 5.95 9.32
N ILE A 90 -18.60 5.89 8.14
CA ILE A 90 -20.01 5.51 8.00
C ILE A 90 -20.12 4.02 8.36
N PRO A 91 -21.03 3.63 9.28
CA PRO A 91 -21.26 2.22 9.57
C PRO A 91 -21.69 1.49 8.31
N LYS A 92 -21.10 0.33 8.05
CA LYS A 92 -21.50 -0.51 6.93
C LYS A 92 -22.18 -1.77 7.45
N SER A 93 -22.71 -2.57 6.53
CA SER A 93 -23.17 -3.89 6.92
C SER A 93 -21.98 -4.76 7.38
N PRO A 94 -22.17 -5.71 8.31
CA PRO A 94 -21.08 -6.58 8.78
C PRO A 94 -20.32 -7.29 7.65
N LYS A 95 -21.01 -7.62 6.56
CA LYS A 95 -20.44 -8.24 5.37
C LYS A 95 -19.53 -7.28 4.59
N GLU A 96 -19.91 -6.00 4.48
CA GLU A 96 -19.10 -4.98 3.82
C GLU A 96 -17.89 -4.62 4.66
N ASP A 97 -18.05 -4.51 5.98
CA ASP A 97 -16.94 -4.25 6.91
C ASP A 97 -15.91 -5.39 6.91
N ALA A 98 -16.37 -6.65 6.90
CA ALA A 98 -15.47 -7.79 6.78
C ALA A 98 -14.69 -7.77 5.46
N ARG A 99 -15.35 -7.45 4.34
CA ARG A 99 -14.70 -7.33 3.02
C ARG A 99 -13.70 -6.19 2.96
N GLU A 100 -14.03 -5.03 3.56
CA GLU A 100 -13.10 -3.91 3.62
C GLU A 100 -11.87 -4.27 4.46
N ARG A 101 -12.05 -4.82 5.67
CA ARG A 101 -10.92 -5.24 6.50
C ARG A 101 -10.01 -6.23 5.78
N GLU A 102 -10.57 -7.19 5.04
CA GLU A 102 -9.79 -8.13 4.24
C GLU A 102 -9.05 -7.45 3.08
N TYR A 103 -9.69 -6.48 2.41
CA TYR A 103 -9.04 -5.69 1.37
C TYR A 103 -7.85 -4.89 1.92
N TRP A 104 -8.01 -4.24 3.07
CA TRP A 104 -6.97 -3.43 3.72
C TRP A 104 -5.83 -4.29 4.28
N ARG A 105 -6.12 -5.53 4.69
CA ARG A 105 -5.12 -6.50 5.16
C ARG A 105 -4.24 -7.07 4.03
N SER A 106 -4.84 -7.42 2.89
CA SER A 106 -4.22 -8.32 1.90
C SER A 106 -3.54 -7.65 0.69
N ARG A 107 -3.81 -6.36 0.43
CA ARG A 107 -3.31 -5.64 -0.76
C ARG A 107 -2.10 -4.76 -0.44
N MET A 108 -1.34 -4.38 -1.48
CA MET A 108 -0.44 -3.20 -1.44
C MET A 108 -1.28 -1.92 -1.34
N VAL A 109 -1.94 -1.71 -0.20
CA VAL A 109 -2.62 -0.46 0.07
C VAL A 109 -1.55 0.54 0.47
N ASN A 110 -1.38 1.61 -0.32
CA ASN A 110 -0.65 2.78 0.17
C ASN A 110 -1.51 3.44 1.23
N VAL A 111 -1.22 3.11 2.49
CA VAL A 111 -2.04 3.57 3.61
C VAL A 111 -1.93 5.09 3.77
N PRO A 112 -3.07 5.82 3.81
CA PRO A 112 -3.07 7.27 3.95
C PRO A 112 -2.81 7.66 5.41
N LEU A 113 -2.05 8.73 5.59
CA LEU A 113 -1.94 9.44 6.86
C LEU A 113 -2.46 10.88 6.78
N ASP A 114 -2.74 11.36 5.57
CA ASP A 114 -3.31 12.68 5.33
C ASP A 114 -4.79 12.51 5.01
N PHE A 115 -5.62 13.12 5.86
CA PHE A 115 -7.06 13.08 5.71
C PHE A 115 -7.58 14.52 5.74
N GLU A 116 -8.54 14.84 4.87
CA GLU A 116 -9.26 16.14 4.93
C GLU A 116 -9.97 16.31 6.29
N GLN A 117 -10.31 15.20 6.91
CA GLN A 117 -11.01 15.14 8.18
C GLN A 117 -10.48 13.96 8.98
N PRO A 118 -10.22 14.12 10.29
CA PRO A 118 -9.64 13.04 11.07
C PRO A 118 -10.53 11.80 10.96
N PRO A 119 -9.95 10.61 10.75
CA PRO A 119 -10.71 9.39 10.55
C PRO A 119 -11.32 8.85 11.85
N SER A 120 -10.81 9.27 13.01
CA SER A 120 -11.29 8.88 14.33
C SER A 120 -11.08 9.98 15.35
N LEU A 121 -11.72 9.87 16.51
CA LEU A 121 -11.56 10.84 17.60
C LEU A 121 -10.11 10.93 18.04
N ARG A 122 -9.42 9.81 18.28
CA ARG A 122 -8.03 9.84 18.73
C ARG A 122 -7.10 10.49 17.69
N ALA A 123 -7.31 10.21 16.40
CA ALA A 123 -6.55 10.86 15.33
C ALA A 123 -6.78 12.38 15.33
N GLY A 124 -8.03 12.82 15.47
CA GLY A 124 -8.36 14.25 15.58
C GLY A 124 -7.76 14.91 16.81
N LEU A 125 -7.71 14.21 17.95
CA LEU A 125 -7.07 14.72 19.16
C LEU A 125 -5.54 14.86 18.99
N ILE A 126 -4.90 13.97 18.25
CA ILE A 126 -3.47 14.11 17.88
C ILE A 126 -3.27 15.33 16.98
N ASP A 127 -4.14 15.55 15.99
CA ASP A 127 -4.08 16.75 15.14
C ASP A 127 -4.22 18.03 15.97
N ILE A 128 -5.13 18.05 16.94
CA ILE A 128 -5.33 19.21 17.83
C ILE A 128 -4.12 19.45 18.73
N LEU A 129 -3.51 18.40 19.29
CA LEU A 129 -2.25 18.55 20.02
C LEU A 129 -1.15 19.14 19.12
N ALA A 130 -1.08 18.70 17.86
CA ALA A 130 -0.11 19.21 16.92
C ALA A 130 -0.36 20.68 16.53
N GLU A 131 -1.62 21.08 16.42
CA GLU A 131 -2.04 22.47 16.18
C GLU A 131 -1.75 23.37 17.39
N ILE A 132 -2.02 22.90 18.61
CA ILE A 132 -1.70 23.63 19.85
C ILE A 132 -0.18 23.83 19.97
N GLY A 133 0.59 22.78 19.71
CA GLY A 133 2.05 22.81 19.78
C GLY A 133 2.60 23.00 21.20
N GLY A 134 3.90 23.30 21.27
CA GLY A 134 4.61 23.44 22.53
C GLY A 134 4.98 22.11 23.19
N GLN A 135 5.83 22.18 24.22
CA GLN A 135 6.45 21.01 24.83
C GLN A 135 5.43 20.01 25.42
N GLN A 136 4.37 20.51 26.07
CA GLN A 136 3.37 19.63 26.68
C GLN A 136 2.57 18.83 25.64
N ALA A 137 2.25 19.46 24.50
CA ALA A 137 1.52 18.79 23.43
C ALA A 137 2.41 17.79 22.68
N GLU A 138 3.69 18.17 22.45
CA GLU A 138 4.72 17.27 21.92
C GLU A 138 4.86 16.02 22.80
N GLU A 139 5.04 16.19 24.12
CA GLU A 139 5.12 15.07 25.07
C GLU A 139 3.85 14.19 25.06
N ALA A 140 2.67 14.81 24.93
CA ALA A 140 1.41 14.06 24.88
C ALA A 140 1.28 13.22 23.59
N ILE A 141 1.76 13.71 22.45
CA ILE A 141 1.80 12.92 21.20
C ILE A 141 2.88 11.84 21.30
N ALA A 142 4.05 12.14 21.87
CA ALA A 142 5.12 11.18 22.06
C ALA A 142 4.71 10.00 22.96
N GLU A 143 3.91 10.23 24.00
CA GLU A 143 3.35 9.15 24.82
C GLU A 143 2.55 8.13 24.00
N VAL A 144 1.84 8.57 22.93
CA VAL A 144 1.09 7.67 22.04
C VAL A 144 2.00 6.62 21.41
N LEU A 145 3.25 6.99 21.06
CA LEU A 145 4.23 6.05 20.49
C LEU A 145 4.54 4.89 21.44
N SER A 146 4.56 5.15 22.75
CA SER A 146 4.90 4.16 23.77
C SER A 146 3.69 3.39 24.33
N MET A 147 2.49 3.96 24.22
CA MET A 147 1.28 3.41 24.83
C MET A 147 0.36 2.70 23.84
N SER A 148 0.44 3.04 22.55
CA SER A 148 -0.49 2.51 21.57
C SER A 148 -0.05 1.16 21.00
N GLY A 149 -0.92 0.17 21.10
CA GLY A 149 -0.76 -1.11 20.38
C GLY A 149 -1.22 -1.06 18.92
N ARG A 150 -1.65 0.12 18.42
CA ARG A 150 -2.26 0.26 17.10
C ARG A 150 -1.27 0.88 16.12
N GLY A 151 -0.88 0.14 15.08
CA GLY A 151 0.11 0.62 14.10
C GLY A 151 -0.30 1.90 13.38
N PHE A 152 -1.61 2.10 13.15
CA PHE A 152 -2.14 3.36 12.63
C PHE A 152 -1.79 4.56 13.51
N GLU A 153 -2.00 4.46 14.83
CA GLU A 153 -1.73 5.56 15.76
C GLU A 153 -0.23 5.84 15.87
N ILE A 154 0.60 4.80 15.88
CA ILE A 154 2.07 4.96 15.85
C ILE A 154 2.48 5.76 14.62
N ALA A 155 1.99 5.38 13.44
CA ALA A 155 2.30 6.09 12.21
C ALA A 155 1.75 7.53 12.19
N TYR A 156 0.55 7.73 12.73
CA TYR A 156 -0.09 9.04 12.79
C TYR A 156 0.62 10.00 13.75
N ALA A 157 0.95 9.54 14.95
CA ALA A 157 1.69 10.29 15.96
C ALA A 157 3.12 10.62 15.47
N ALA A 158 3.81 9.65 14.85
CA ALA A 158 5.13 9.88 14.24
C ALA A 158 5.06 10.96 13.15
N ARG A 159 4.06 10.91 12.26
CA ARG A 159 3.87 11.96 11.24
C ARG A 159 3.61 13.33 11.87
N ALA A 160 2.76 13.39 12.90
CA ALA A 160 2.43 14.64 13.58
C ALA A 160 3.68 15.26 14.21
N LEU A 161 4.45 14.49 14.99
CA LEU A 161 5.71 14.93 15.60
C LEU A 161 6.70 15.40 14.54
N ARG A 162 6.87 14.65 13.45
CA ARG A 162 7.79 15.05 12.37
C ARG A 162 7.39 16.36 11.70
N SER A 163 6.09 16.57 11.52
CA SER A 163 5.55 17.82 10.98
C SER A 163 5.77 19.00 11.92
N MET A 164 5.71 18.77 13.24
CA MET A 164 5.87 19.81 14.24
C MET A 164 7.33 20.23 14.44
N ILE A 165 8.25 19.28 14.60
CA ILE A 165 9.61 19.56 15.10
C ILE A 165 10.73 19.10 14.16
N GLY A 166 10.41 18.38 13.08
CA GLY A 166 11.36 18.03 12.02
C GLY A 166 11.44 16.54 11.68
N PRO A 167 12.10 16.18 10.57
CA PRO A 167 12.02 14.84 9.99
C PRO A 167 12.52 13.70 10.90
N ASP A 168 13.39 14.00 11.87
CA ASP A 168 14.00 13.03 12.80
C ASP A 168 13.36 13.02 14.20
N ALA A 169 12.26 13.76 14.38
CA ALA A 169 11.50 13.83 15.63
C ALA A 169 11.19 12.43 16.20
N TYR A 170 11.58 12.14 17.44
CA TYR A 170 11.25 10.88 18.12
C TYR A 170 11.55 9.61 17.29
N ARG A 171 12.61 9.66 16.47
CA ARG A 171 12.98 8.55 15.58
C ARG A 171 13.15 7.25 16.36
N GLY A 172 13.82 7.30 17.52
CA GLY A 172 14.10 6.11 18.32
C GLY A 172 12.83 5.46 18.86
N GLU A 173 11.94 6.25 19.42
CA GLU A 173 10.67 5.82 20.00
C GLU A 173 9.72 5.27 18.94
N ALA A 174 9.58 5.99 17.81
CA ALA A 174 8.70 5.58 16.72
C ALA A 174 9.19 4.28 16.05
N LEU A 175 10.50 4.15 15.82
CA LEU A 175 11.06 2.94 15.25
C LEU A 175 11.04 1.77 16.23
N GLY A 176 11.32 2.00 17.51
CA GLY A 176 11.21 0.98 18.55
C GLY A 176 9.80 0.39 18.62
N ALA A 177 8.78 1.24 18.67
CA ALA A 177 7.38 0.80 18.65
C ALA A 177 7.03 0.04 17.36
N ALA A 178 7.53 0.50 16.21
CA ALA A 178 7.29 -0.18 14.94
C ALA A 178 7.96 -1.56 14.86
N HIS A 179 9.22 -1.67 15.30
CA HIS A 179 9.95 -2.93 15.36
C HIS A 179 9.26 -3.94 16.28
N GLU A 180 8.86 -3.49 17.47
CA GLU A 180 8.15 -4.31 18.46
C GLU A 180 6.84 -4.84 17.86
N LEU A 181 5.96 -3.96 17.37
CA LEU A 181 4.65 -4.37 16.86
C LEU A 181 4.71 -5.14 15.53
N LEU A 182 5.78 -5.01 14.74
CA LEU A 182 6.01 -5.84 13.54
C LEU A 182 6.51 -7.23 13.89
N THR A 183 7.18 -7.39 15.03
CA THR A 183 7.72 -8.67 15.52
C THR A 183 6.69 -9.40 16.37
N GLU A 184 5.97 -8.68 17.24
CA GLU A 184 4.96 -9.19 18.15
C GLU A 184 3.64 -8.41 17.97
N PRO A 185 2.86 -8.74 16.93
CA PRO A 185 1.63 -8.00 16.63
C PRO A 185 0.58 -8.15 17.73
N ILE A 186 -0.03 -7.03 18.12
CA ILE A 186 -1.15 -7.00 19.06
C ILE A 186 -2.48 -7.12 18.28
N ALA A 187 -3.30 -8.10 18.64
CA ALA A 187 -4.64 -8.26 18.07
C ALA A 187 -5.62 -7.27 18.72
N ILE A 188 -6.19 -6.36 17.92
CA ILE A 188 -7.21 -5.42 18.37
C ILE A 188 -8.59 -6.04 18.20
N ALA A 189 -9.25 -6.36 19.32
CA ALA A 189 -10.62 -6.85 19.32
C ALA A 189 -11.56 -5.80 18.70
N ASP A 190 -12.45 -6.25 17.81
CA ASP A 190 -13.37 -5.39 17.06
C ASP A 190 -12.71 -4.21 16.32
N GLY A 191 -11.42 -4.36 15.97
CA GLY A 191 -10.64 -3.35 15.25
C GLY A 191 -11.23 -3.02 13.88
N ASN A 192 -11.01 -1.77 13.48
CA ASN A 192 -11.49 -1.22 12.20
C ASN A 192 -10.54 -1.56 11.04
N LYS A 193 -10.75 -0.92 9.88
CA LYS A 193 -9.91 -1.14 8.70
C LYS A 193 -8.47 -0.67 8.87
N PHE A 194 -8.21 0.33 9.72
CA PHE A 194 -6.86 0.80 9.99
C PHE A 194 -6.11 -0.20 10.87
N ASP A 195 -6.80 -0.84 11.82
CA ASP A 195 -6.26 -1.95 12.61
C ASP A 195 -5.96 -3.17 11.73
N ALA A 196 -6.83 -3.46 10.75
CA ALA A 196 -6.59 -4.51 9.76
C ALA A 196 -5.35 -4.21 8.87
N ALA A 197 -4.99 -2.94 8.72
CA ALA A 197 -3.80 -2.48 8.00
C ALA A 197 -2.64 -2.06 8.94
N SER A 198 -2.67 -2.46 10.22
CA SER A 198 -1.69 -2.05 11.23
C SER A 198 -0.26 -2.26 10.73
N ARG A 199 0.01 -3.43 10.17
CA ARG A 199 1.32 -3.81 9.62
C ARG A 199 1.81 -2.87 8.51
N GLN A 200 0.93 -2.48 7.58
CA GLN A 200 1.25 -1.53 6.51
C GLN A 200 1.60 -0.16 7.09
N TYR A 201 0.90 0.29 8.13
CA TYR A 201 1.22 1.54 8.83
C TYR A 201 2.57 1.48 9.53
N LEU A 202 2.90 0.36 10.17
CA LEU A 202 4.20 0.19 10.83
C LEU A 202 5.36 0.19 9.82
N PHE A 203 5.22 -0.50 8.66
CA PHE A 203 6.21 -0.37 7.59
C PHE A 203 6.31 1.05 7.04
N LYS A 204 5.20 1.80 7.01
CA LYS A 204 5.23 3.23 6.66
C LYS A 204 6.05 4.06 7.66
N VAL A 205 6.07 3.70 8.95
CA VAL A 205 6.97 4.32 9.94
C VAL A 205 8.42 4.08 9.57
N LEU A 206 8.79 2.84 9.25
CA LEU A 206 10.16 2.51 8.83
C LEU A 206 10.57 3.32 7.59
N GLN A 207 9.67 3.41 6.60
CA GLN A 207 9.89 4.22 5.39
C GLN A 207 10.00 5.72 5.71
N MET A 208 9.18 6.24 6.63
CA MET A 208 9.22 7.66 7.00
C MET A 208 10.58 8.08 7.58
N TYR A 209 11.23 7.20 8.33
CA TYR A 209 12.54 7.45 8.95
C TYR A 209 13.73 6.83 8.20
N ASN A 210 13.49 6.31 6.98
CA ASN A 210 14.48 5.59 6.19
C ASN A 210 15.24 4.54 7.01
N ASP A 211 14.51 3.77 7.83
CA ASP A 211 15.11 2.76 8.68
C ASP A 211 15.46 1.51 7.88
N ASP A 212 16.73 1.14 7.87
CA ASP A 212 17.25 -0.06 7.19
C ASP A 212 17.69 -1.16 8.18
N THR A 213 17.52 -0.91 9.48
CA THR A 213 17.90 -1.83 10.55
C THR A 213 16.92 -2.99 10.71
N PHE A 214 15.68 -2.86 10.21
CA PHE A 214 14.67 -3.92 10.22
C PHE A 214 14.77 -4.90 9.04
N VAL A 215 15.73 -4.73 8.12
CA VAL A 215 15.77 -5.50 6.87
C VAL A 215 15.88 -7.00 7.08
N GLU A 216 16.75 -7.47 7.97
CA GLU A 216 16.94 -8.91 8.21
C GLU A 216 15.66 -9.55 8.77
N VAL A 217 14.99 -8.86 9.70
CA VAL A 217 13.71 -9.31 10.26
C VAL A 217 12.64 -9.32 9.17
N ALA A 218 12.57 -8.27 8.36
CA ALA A 218 11.61 -8.16 7.26
C ALA A 218 11.83 -9.24 6.19
N GLN A 219 13.08 -9.63 5.88
CA GLN A 219 13.38 -10.70 4.93
C GLN A 219 12.76 -12.03 5.37
N ASN A 220 12.89 -12.36 6.66
CA ASN A 220 12.27 -13.55 7.24
C ASN A 220 10.74 -13.51 7.27
N GLN A 221 10.13 -12.33 7.08
CA GLN A 221 8.69 -12.13 7.03
C GLN A 221 8.16 -11.97 5.58
N LEU A 222 9.02 -11.97 4.56
CA LEU A 222 8.62 -11.73 3.18
C LEU A 222 7.72 -12.83 2.63
N VAL A 223 7.96 -14.10 3.01
CA VAL A 223 7.20 -15.25 2.54
C VAL A 223 6.57 -15.93 3.75
N ASN A 224 5.24 -16.09 3.74
CA ASN A 224 4.54 -16.79 4.80
C ASN A 224 4.58 -18.31 4.60
N GLU A 225 4.08 -19.07 5.58
CA GLU A 225 4.05 -20.55 5.55
C GLU A 225 3.25 -21.13 4.36
N GLU A 226 2.34 -20.35 3.78
CA GLU A 226 1.54 -20.73 2.60
C GLU A 226 2.25 -20.37 1.28
N GLY A 227 3.48 -19.87 1.32
CA GLY A 227 4.21 -19.43 0.14
C GLY A 227 3.72 -18.10 -0.46
N ARG A 228 2.87 -17.37 0.28
CA ARG A 228 2.35 -16.06 -0.15
C ARG A 228 3.32 -14.98 0.28
N ILE A 229 3.44 -13.95 -0.56
CA ILE A 229 4.32 -12.82 -0.28
C ILE A 229 3.61 -11.82 0.64
N ASP A 230 4.38 -11.28 1.57
CA ASP A 230 3.99 -10.10 2.32
C ASP A 230 4.28 -8.84 1.48
N ARG A 231 3.21 -8.30 0.92
CA ARG A 231 3.25 -7.10 0.07
C ARG A 231 3.70 -5.84 0.82
N SER A 232 3.56 -5.79 2.15
CA SER A 232 4.01 -4.66 2.96
C SER A 232 5.53 -4.67 3.13
N VAL A 233 6.13 -5.86 3.35
CA VAL A 233 7.58 -6.08 3.34
C VAL A 233 8.17 -5.71 1.97
N LEU A 234 7.56 -6.20 0.89
CA LEU A 234 8.02 -5.90 -0.46
C LEU A 234 7.99 -4.40 -0.76
N ASN A 235 6.97 -3.68 -0.31
CA ASN A 235 6.91 -2.23 -0.44
C ASN A 235 7.99 -1.52 0.38
N TYR A 236 8.27 -2.01 1.59
CA TYR A 236 9.35 -1.50 2.43
C TYR A 236 10.72 -1.62 1.73
N PHE A 237 11.06 -2.78 1.17
CA PHE A 237 12.31 -2.94 0.44
C PHE A 237 12.43 -2.03 -0.78
N ARG A 238 11.33 -1.77 -1.50
CA ARG A 238 11.34 -0.79 -2.61
C ARG A 238 11.57 0.64 -2.13
N GLY A 239 11.15 0.95 -0.89
CA GLY A 239 11.25 2.30 -0.32
C GLY A 239 12.66 2.68 0.14
N ILE A 240 13.48 1.73 0.59
CA ILE A 240 14.84 1.99 1.09
C ILE A 240 15.86 2.22 -0.05
N GLY A 241 15.55 1.79 -1.28
CA GLY A 241 16.19 2.29 -2.50
C GLY A 241 17.62 1.78 -2.81
N ASP A 242 18.09 0.73 -2.14
CA ASP A 242 19.48 0.26 -2.20
C ASP A 242 19.65 -1.12 -2.86
N GLY A 243 18.74 -1.50 -3.76
CA GLY A 243 18.77 -2.79 -4.46
C GLY A 243 18.28 -3.98 -3.62
N ARG A 244 18.11 -3.83 -2.28
CA ARG A 244 17.66 -4.90 -1.38
C ARG A 244 16.30 -5.50 -1.75
N ALA A 245 15.45 -4.73 -2.44
CA ALA A 245 14.20 -5.26 -2.98
C ALA A 245 14.44 -6.39 -3.99
N ILE A 246 15.45 -6.23 -4.85
CA ILE A 246 15.81 -7.22 -5.85
C ILE A 246 16.46 -8.42 -5.17
N ASP A 247 17.41 -8.21 -4.26
CA ASP A 247 18.05 -9.28 -3.50
C ASP A 247 17.01 -10.16 -2.76
N ALA A 248 16.05 -9.53 -2.07
CA ALA A 248 15.00 -10.24 -1.36
C ALA A 248 14.05 -10.99 -2.30
N VAL A 249 13.75 -10.41 -3.47
CA VAL A 249 12.97 -11.07 -4.53
C VAL A 249 13.73 -12.29 -5.07
N VAL A 250 15.03 -12.16 -5.33
CA VAL A 250 15.89 -13.24 -5.82
C VAL A 250 15.94 -14.39 -4.83
N GLN A 251 16.19 -14.10 -3.55
CA GLN A 251 16.19 -15.09 -2.49
C GLN A 251 14.82 -15.79 -2.36
N ALA A 252 13.72 -15.04 -2.40
CA ALA A 252 12.38 -15.61 -2.32
C ALA A 252 12.07 -16.52 -3.51
N MET A 253 12.45 -16.11 -4.73
CA MET A 253 12.27 -16.90 -5.95
C MET A 253 13.09 -18.19 -5.96
N GLN A 254 14.28 -18.17 -5.36
CA GLN A 254 15.18 -19.33 -5.26
C GLN A 254 14.82 -20.28 -4.11
N SER A 255 14.03 -19.83 -3.13
CA SER A 255 13.62 -20.67 -1.99
C SER A 255 12.76 -21.89 -2.38
N GLY A 256 12.09 -21.82 -3.54
CA GLY A 256 11.12 -22.83 -3.98
C GLY A 256 9.82 -22.86 -3.16
N GLN A 257 9.64 -21.93 -2.21
CA GLN A 257 8.51 -21.91 -1.28
C GLN A 257 7.31 -21.10 -1.79
N LEU A 258 7.49 -20.30 -2.84
CA LEU A 258 6.47 -19.37 -3.31
C LEU A 258 5.29 -20.07 -4.01
N ALA A 259 4.08 -19.56 -3.79
CA ALA A 259 2.94 -19.91 -4.61
C ALA A 259 3.10 -19.35 -6.04
N GLU A 260 2.64 -20.10 -7.06
CA GLU A 260 2.77 -19.70 -8.47
C GLU A 260 2.21 -18.30 -8.79
N SER A 261 1.13 -17.90 -8.10
CA SER A 261 0.57 -16.55 -8.24
C SER A 261 1.55 -15.45 -7.82
N ASP A 262 2.32 -15.69 -6.76
CA ASP A 262 3.22 -14.70 -6.19
C ASP A 262 4.62 -14.80 -6.82
N MET A 263 5.02 -15.97 -7.35
CA MET A 263 6.19 -16.08 -8.24
C MET A 263 6.08 -15.15 -9.46
N ARG A 264 4.88 -15.04 -10.06
CA ARG A 264 4.64 -14.12 -11.19
C ARG A 264 4.79 -12.65 -10.77
N GLU A 265 4.30 -12.28 -9.59
CA GLU A 265 4.49 -10.93 -9.06
C GLU A 265 5.97 -10.64 -8.80
N MET A 266 6.69 -11.60 -8.22
CA MET A 266 8.11 -11.50 -7.94
C MET A 266 8.97 -11.43 -9.21
N ALA A 267 8.66 -12.24 -10.23
CA ALA A 267 9.31 -12.17 -11.54
C ALA A 267 9.20 -10.77 -12.17
N ARG A 268 8.02 -10.15 -12.10
CA ARG A 268 7.84 -8.76 -12.59
C ARG A 268 8.72 -7.76 -11.84
N VAL A 269 8.88 -7.92 -10.53
CA VAL A 269 9.72 -7.04 -9.71
C VAL A 269 11.20 -7.27 -10.02
N ALA A 270 11.64 -8.53 -10.12
CA ALA A 270 13.02 -8.88 -10.47
C ALA A 270 13.46 -8.25 -11.81
N VAL A 271 12.59 -8.27 -12.82
CA VAL A 271 12.88 -7.69 -14.14
C VAL A 271 13.14 -6.18 -14.10
N GLN A 272 12.69 -5.47 -13.07
CA GLN A 272 13.07 -4.07 -12.88
C GLN A 272 14.58 -3.91 -12.73
N GLY A 273 15.27 -4.83 -12.05
CA GLY A 273 16.74 -4.82 -11.94
C GLY A 273 17.48 -5.31 -13.19
N VAL A 274 16.82 -6.11 -14.03
CA VAL A 274 17.45 -6.77 -15.17
C VAL A 274 17.93 -5.76 -16.21
N GLY A 275 19.20 -5.87 -16.58
CA GLY A 275 19.88 -4.97 -17.50
C GLY A 275 20.31 -3.62 -16.90
N GLN A 276 20.15 -3.41 -15.59
CA GLN A 276 20.60 -2.21 -14.87
C GLN A 276 21.97 -2.40 -14.17
N ASN A 277 22.78 -3.37 -14.61
CA ASN A 277 24.00 -3.86 -13.93
C ASN A 277 23.74 -4.56 -12.59
N ASP A 278 22.55 -5.13 -12.41
CA ASP A 278 22.25 -6.01 -11.28
C ASP A 278 22.47 -7.47 -11.68
N ALA A 279 23.63 -8.00 -11.29
CA ALA A 279 24.01 -9.37 -11.65
C ALA A 279 23.08 -10.44 -11.04
N GLN A 280 22.43 -10.15 -9.90
CA GLN A 280 21.48 -11.09 -9.30
C GLN A 280 20.18 -11.12 -10.08
N ALA A 281 19.68 -9.96 -10.51
CA ALA A 281 18.50 -9.88 -11.38
C ALA A 281 18.75 -10.59 -12.72
N ASP A 282 19.89 -10.34 -13.35
CA ASP A 282 20.27 -10.95 -14.63
C ASP A 282 20.41 -12.49 -14.50
N SER A 283 21.01 -12.97 -13.40
CA SER A 283 21.10 -14.40 -13.12
C SER A 283 19.75 -15.03 -12.83
N LEU A 284 18.86 -14.34 -12.10
CA LEU A 284 17.51 -14.83 -11.83
C LEU A 284 16.69 -14.92 -13.13
N PHE A 285 16.84 -13.96 -14.04
CA PHE A 285 16.21 -14.02 -15.36
C PHE A 285 16.61 -15.30 -16.10
N GLN A 286 17.91 -15.60 -16.16
CA GLN A 286 18.41 -16.81 -16.81
C GLN A 286 17.89 -18.09 -16.13
N ASP A 287 17.92 -18.13 -14.79
CA ASP A 287 17.39 -19.26 -14.01
C ASP A 287 15.88 -19.46 -14.28
N ILE A 288 15.08 -18.39 -14.29
CA ILE A 288 13.65 -18.49 -14.60
C ILE A 288 13.40 -19.10 -15.96
N MET A 289 14.12 -18.63 -16.97
CA MET A 289 13.89 -19.06 -18.35
C MET A 289 14.36 -20.50 -18.60
N THR A 290 15.45 -20.92 -17.97
CA THR A 290 16.11 -22.21 -18.24
C THR A 290 15.72 -23.33 -17.29
N SER A 291 15.28 -23.03 -16.06
CA SER A 291 14.96 -24.04 -15.04
C SER A 291 13.56 -24.61 -15.20
N ASP A 292 13.40 -25.89 -14.83
CA ASP A 292 12.11 -26.61 -14.82
C ASP A 292 11.27 -26.30 -13.58
N GLN A 293 11.84 -25.59 -12.59
CA GLN A 293 11.15 -25.22 -11.36
C GLN A 293 10.05 -24.17 -11.57
N TYR A 294 10.12 -23.41 -12.66
CA TYR A 294 9.19 -22.32 -12.95
C TYR A 294 8.17 -22.71 -14.00
N SER A 295 6.91 -22.39 -13.73
CA SER A 295 5.83 -22.67 -14.66
C SER A 295 5.91 -21.80 -15.92
N LEU A 296 5.27 -22.25 -17.00
CA LEU A 296 5.11 -21.47 -18.22
C LEU A 296 4.47 -20.09 -17.96
N ASP A 297 3.57 -19.98 -16.98
CA ASP A 297 2.96 -18.70 -16.57
C ASP A 297 4.01 -17.74 -15.97
N VAL A 298 5.00 -18.24 -15.20
CA VAL A 298 6.10 -17.44 -14.65
C VAL A 298 7.11 -17.05 -15.73
N LYS A 299 7.49 -17.99 -16.61
CA LYS A 299 8.42 -17.72 -17.72
C LYS A 299 7.86 -16.67 -18.69
N MET A 300 6.58 -16.81 -19.06
CA MET A 300 5.89 -15.84 -19.91
C MET A 300 5.80 -14.44 -19.26
N GLU A 301 5.53 -14.39 -17.95
CA GLU A 301 5.53 -13.13 -17.19
C GLU A 301 6.90 -12.45 -17.16
N THR A 302 7.96 -13.25 -17.08
CA THR A 302 9.34 -12.77 -17.05
C THR A 302 9.74 -12.18 -18.40
N ILE A 303 9.57 -12.95 -19.48
CA ILE A 303 10.01 -12.51 -20.81
C ILE A 303 9.21 -11.30 -21.31
N ARG A 304 7.90 -11.25 -21.04
CA ARG A 304 7.08 -10.09 -21.41
C ARG A 304 7.41 -8.83 -20.62
N SER A 305 8.02 -8.96 -19.45
CA SER A 305 8.39 -7.80 -18.63
C SER A 305 9.67 -7.15 -19.13
N MET A 306 10.49 -7.84 -19.93
CA MET A 306 11.75 -7.33 -20.48
C MET A 306 11.53 -6.12 -21.40
N ASP A 307 10.40 -6.08 -22.11
CA ASP A 307 10.04 -4.96 -22.96
C ASP A 307 9.38 -3.82 -22.19
N ASN A 308 9.03 -3.97 -20.92
CA ASN A 308 8.34 -2.93 -20.17
C ASN A 308 9.23 -1.67 -20.08
N SER A 309 8.65 -0.52 -20.43
CA SER A 309 9.32 0.78 -20.38
C SER A 309 8.77 1.68 -19.27
N GLU A 310 7.70 1.27 -18.60
CA GLU A 310 7.08 2.04 -17.50
C GLU A 310 7.98 2.08 -16.25
N ASP A 311 8.75 1.02 -16.02
CA ASP A 311 9.76 0.93 -14.96
C ASP A 311 10.99 1.82 -15.21
N LEU A 312 11.26 2.17 -16.47
CA LEU A 312 12.40 3.01 -16.86
C LEU A 312 12.06 4.51 -16.98
N THR A 313 10.87 4.94 -16.53
CA THR A 313 10.38 6.32 -16.72
C THR A 313 11.23 7.39 -16.04
N HIS A 314 11.98 7.03 -15.00
CA HIS A 314 12.89 7.91 -14.27
C HIS A 314 14.24 8.13 -14.98
N MET A 315 14.54 7.35 -16.02
CA MET A 315 15.81 7.39 -16.75
C MET A 315 15.74 8.28 -18.00
N ASN A 316 16.88 8.84 -18.37
CA ASN A 316 17.02 9.58 -19.61
C ASN A 316 17.03 8.63 -20.83
N LYS A 317 16.97 9.19 -22.05
CA LYS A 317 16.86 8.37 -23.27
C LYS A 317 18.06 7.42 -23.48
N GLU A 318 19.27 7.86 -23.16
CA GLU A 318 20.50 7.08 -23.35
C GLU A 318 20.59 5.95 -22.33
N GLU A 319 20.30 6.23 -21.06
CA GLU A 319 20.21 5.23 -19.99
C GLU A 319 19.18 4.15 -20.30
N ARG A 320 17.97 4.56 -20.74
CA ARG A 320 16.93 3.61 -21.16
C ARG A 320 17.38 2.72 -22.31
N ALA A 321 18.04 3.30 -23.31
CA ALA A 321 18.54 2.54 -24.44
C ALA A 321 19.61 1.52 -23.99
N ALA A 322 20.49 1.89 -23.07
CA ALA A 322 21.49 0.98 -22.51
C ALA A 322 20.86 -0.19 -21.75
N VAL A 323 19.85 0.07 -20.90
CA VAL A 323 19.12 -1.00 -20.19
C VAL A 323 18.42 -1.94 -21.17
N LEU A 324 17.72 -1.40 -22.17
CA LEU A 324 17.03 -2.19 -23.19
C LEU A 324 18.01 -3.02 -24.03
N GLN A 325 19.20 -2.48 -24.35
CA GLN A 325 20.25 -3.24 -25.02
C GLN A 325 20.78 -4.39 -24.16
N SER A 326 20.99 -4.16 -22.86
CA SER A 326 21.40 -5.21 -21.93
C SER A 326 20.35 -6.29 -21.80
N ARG A 327 19.06 -5.91 -21.72
CA ARG A 327 17.93 -6.84 -21.71
C ARG A 327 17.88 -7.69 -22.98
N LEU A 328 18.05 -7.08 -24.15
CA LEU A 328 18.11 -7.80 -25.42
C LEU A 328 19.26 -8.81 -25.46
N ALA A 329 20.46 -8.40 -25.02
CA ALA A 329 21.62 -9.29 -24.97
C ALA A 329 21.37 -10.51 -24.05
N LEU A 330 20.66 -10.33 -22.93
CA LEU A 330 20.27 -11.44 -22.05
C LEU A 330 19.25 -12.36 -22.73
N MET A 331 18.26 -11.82 -23.42
CA MET A 331 17.26 -12.59 -24.17
C MET A 331 17.90 -13.44 -25.28
N ASP A 332 18.93 -12.90 -25.95
CA ASP A 332 19.70 -13.62 -26.98
C ASP A 332 20.52 -14.79 -26.42
N THR A 333 20.80 -14.80 -25.11
CA THR A 333 21.58 -15.90 -24.48
C THR A 333 20.73 -17.12 -24.14
N ILE A 334 19.40 -17.03 -24.19
CA ILE A 334 18.52 -18.13 -23.81
C ILE A 334 18.50 -19.17 -24.93
N GLN A 335 18.87 -20.40 -24.60
CA GLN A 335 18.73 -21.55 -25.50
C GLN A 335 17.35 -22.17 -25.32
N LEU A 336 16.43 -21.86 -26.23
CA LEU A 336 15.08 -22.42 -26.29
C LEU A 336 14.97 -23.36 -27.50
N GLY A 337 14.09 -24.35 -27.44
CA GLY A 337 13.85 -25.23 -28.59
C GLY A 337 13.10 -24.50 -29.70
N ASP A 338 13.42 -24.80 -30.96
CA ASP A 338 12.86 -24.11 -32.15
C ASP A 338 11.31 -24.14 -32.22
N ASP A 339 10.68 -25.19 -31.70
CA ASP A 339 9.22 -25.36 -31.65
C ASP A 339 8.61 -25.02 -30.27
N ASP A 340 9.38 -24.43 -29.35
CA ASP A 340 8.92 -24.05 -28.02
C ASP A 340 8.10 -22.75 -28.05
N ILE A 341 6.94 -22.73 -27.38
CA ILE A 341 6.13 -21.52 -27.21
C ILE A 341 6.93 -20.36 -26.60
N MET A 342 7.93 -20.68 -25.76
CA MET A 342 8.80 -19.70 -25.16
C MET A 342 9.81 -19.14 -26.17
N SER A 343 10.23 -19.91 -27.18
CA SER A 343 11.07 -19.40 -28.28
C SER A 343 10.30 -18.35 -29.07
N TRP A 344 9.05 -18.66 -29.42
CA TRP A 344 8.18 -17.70 -30.11
C TRP A 344 7.91 -16.44 -29.28
N ALA A 345 7.70 -16.59 -27.96
CA ALA A 345 7.56 -15.46 -27.05
C ALA A 345 8.82 -14.59 -27.03
N ASN A 346 10.00 -15.21 -26.94
CA ASN A 346 11.29 -14.52 -26.96
C ASN A 346 11.45 -13.67 -28.22
N ASP A 347 11.16 -14.22 -29.40
CA ASP A 347 11.27 -13.50 -30.68
C ASP A 347 10.37 -12.25 -30.73
N ILE A 348 9.12 -12.39 -30.30
CA ILE A 348 8.15 -11.29 -30.26
C ILE A 348 8.63 -10.19 -29.32
N TYR A 349 9.00 -10.53 -28.08
CA TYR A 349 9.39 -9.53 -27.10
C TYR A 349 10.76 -8.91 -27.41
N SER A 350 11.71 -9.66 -27.98
CA SER A 350 12.98 -9.12 -28.46
C SER A 350 12.75 -8.11 -29.58
N GLY A 351 11.85 -8.41 -30.53
CA GLY A 351 11.46 -7.47 -31.58
C GLY A 351 10.82 -6.18 -31.05
N ARG A 352 10.01 -6.28 -29.97
CA ARG A 352 9.46 -5.11 -29.27
C ARG A 352 10.54 -4.27 -28.60
N VAL A 353 11.51 -4.90 -27.93
CA VAL A 353 12.67 -4.24 -27.32
C VAL A 353 13.47 -3.50 -28.38
N VAL A 354 13.81 -4.15 -29.50
CA VAL A 354 14.52 -3.54 -30.63
C VAL A 354 13.75 -2.32 -31.16
N SER A 355 12.45 -2.46 -31.37
CA SER A 355 11.60 -1.39 -31.90
C SER A 355 11.56 -0.17 -30.96
N LYS A 356 11.59 -0.40 -29.64
CA LYS A 356 11.69 0.65 -28.61
C LYS A 356 13.04 1.36 -28.64
N ILE A 357 14.14 0.62 -28.79
CA ILE A 357 15.50 1.18 -28.94
C ILE A 357 15.56 2.09 -30.20
N GLU A 358 14.99 1.62 -31.30
CA GLU A 358 14.99 2.32 -32.60
C GLU A 358 13.94 3.43 -32.70
N GLY A 359 13.01 3.51 -31.75
CA GLY A 359 11.94 4.51 -31.73
C GLY A 359 10.89 4.31 -32.83
N ARG A 360 10.63 3.07 -33.23
CA ARG A 360 9.62 2.71 -34.25
C ARG A 360 8.55 1.78 -33.71
N GLY A 361 7.44 1.65 -34.44
CA GLY A 361 6.42 0.65 -34.15
C GLY A 361 6.87 -0.76 -34.50
N PHE A 362 6.38 -1.74 -33.75
CA PHE A 362 6.51 -3.16 -34.04
C PHE A 362 5.15 -3.71 -34.50
N GLY A 363 5.12 -4.35 -35.66
CA GLY A 363 3.88 -4.82 -36.29
C GLY A 363 3.66 -6.31 -36.04
N ASP A 364 3.47 -6.70 -34.78
CA ASP A 364 3.40 -8.10 -34.33
C ASP A 364 2.03 -8.51 -33.80
N GLU A 365 1.01 -7.65 -33.92
CA GLU A 365 -0.29 -7.86 -33.27
C GLU A 365 -0.88 -9.25 -33.58
N ARG A 366 -0.81 -9.68 -34.84
CA ARG A 366 -1.37 -10.97 -35.27
C ARG A 366 -0.55 -12.15 -34.74
N GLU A 367 0.78 -12.06 -34.83
CA GLU A 367 1.71 -13.06 -34.30
C GLU A 367 1.55 -13.19 -32.78
N TYR A 368 1.46 -12.05 -32.08
CA TYR A 368 1.23 -11.95 -30.65
C TYR A 368 -0.11 -12.57 -30.23
N GLU A 369 -1.21 -12.24 -30.90
CA GLU A 369 -2.53 -12.83 -30.62
C GLU A 369 -2.54 -14.34 -30.80
N THR A 370 -1.86 -14.83 -31.85
CA THR A 370 -1.77 -16.27 -32.14
C THR A 370 -0.95 -16.98 -31.08
N MET A 371 0.25 -16.47 -30.77
CA MET A 371 1.12 -16.98 -29.70
C MET A 371 0.40 -17.00 -28.35
N HIS A 372 -0.32 -15.93 -27.98
CA HIS A 372 -1.11 -15.88 -26.75
C HIS A 372 -2.29 -16.87 -26.73
N SER A 373 -2.89 -17.14 -27.88
CA SER A 373 -3.94 -18.16 -28.01
C SER A 373 -3.39 -19.55 -27.75
N ASP A 374 -2.25 -19.89 -28.37
CA ASP A 374 -1.63 -21.21 -28.25
C ASP A 374 -1.00 -21.42 -26.86
N PHE A 375 -0.39 -20.39 -26.28
CA PHE A 375 0.03 -20.39 -24.89
C PHE A 375 -1.11 -20.73 -23.93
N ARG A 376 -2.29 -20.11 -24.11
CA ARG A 376 -3.48 -20.41 -23.29
C ARG A 376 -3.92 -21.86 -23.42
N LYS A 377 -3.96 -22.39 -24.65
CA LYS A 377 -4.31 -23.81 -24.89
C LYS A 377 -3.34 -24.76 -24.21
N LEU A 378 -2.03 -24.53 -24.38
CA LEU A 378 -0.98 -25.35 -23.79
C LEU A 378 -1.05 -25.32 -22.26
N ARG A 379 -1.16 -24.12 -21.68
CA ARG A 379 -1.32 -23.94 -20.23
C ARG A 379 -2.55 -24.69 -19.70
N ASP A 380 -3.68 -24.61 -20.40
CA ASP A 380 -4.91 -25.28 -19.99
C ASP A 380 -4.82 -26.80 -20.16
N GLN A 381 -3.99 -27.31 -21.08
CA GLN A 381 -3.68 -28.73 -21.20
C GLN A 381 -2.82 -29.20 -20.02
N VAL A 382 -1.71 -28.52 -19.72
CA VAL A 382 -0.83 -28.85 -18.58
C VAL A 382 -1.61 -28.88 -17.27
N LYS A 383 -2.49 -27.90 -17.04
CA LYS A 383 -3.34 -27.86 -15.83
C LYS A 383 -4.35 -29.01 -15.76
N ARG A 384 -4.79 -29.56 -16.88
CA ARG A 384 -5.68 -30.74 -16.90
C ARG A 384 -4.90 -32.02 -16.59
N GLU A 385 -3.72 -32.18 -17.19
CA GLU A 385 -2.86 -33.36 -16.99
C GLU A 385 -2.37 -33.47 -15.54
N GLN A 386 -2.02 -32.33 -14.92
CA GLN A 386 -1.67 -32.29 -13.49
C GLN A 386 -2.83 -32.66 -12.56
N ARG A 387 -4.08 -32.41 -12.97
CA ARG A 387 -5.29 -32.74 -12.19
C ARG A 387 -5.75 -34.19 -12.37
N SER A 388 -5.40 -34.86 -13.47
CA SER A 388 -5.86 -36.23 -13.77
C SER A 388 -5.01 -37.32 -13.11
N GLY A 389 -3.91 -37.01 -12.43
CA GLY A 389 -3.14 -37.98 -11.64
C GLY A 389 -2.51 -39.12 -12.44
N GLU A 390 -2.36 -38.99 -13.77
CA GLU A 390 -1.56 -39.91 -14.58
C GLU A 390 -0.08 -39.58 -14.40
N GLY A 391 0.47 -40.00 -13.26
CA GLY A 391 1.89 -40.03 -13.03
C GLY A 391 2.60 -40.94 -14.04
N GLN A 392 3.72 -40.44 -14.56
CA GLN A 392 4.78 -41.18 -15.25
C GLN A 392 4.48 -41.62 -16.70
N ARG A 393 4.32 -40.63 -17.60
CA ARG A 393 5.04 -40.67 -18.88
C ARG A 393 5.81 -39.37 -19.04
N ALA A 394 7.12 -39.48 -19.05
CA ALA A 394 8.03 -38.40 -19.37
C ALA A 394 7.66 -37.83 -20.75
N ILE A 395 7.15 -36.61 -20.76
CA ILE A 395 7.09 -35.73 -21.93
C ILE A 395 7.65 -34.38 -21.43
N PRO A 396 8.66 -33.81 -22.10
CA PRO A 396 9.53 -32.80 -21.50
C PRO A 396 8.72 -31.53 -21.25
N ALA A 397 8.46 -31.22 -19.97
CA ALA A 397 7.85 -29.97 -19.52
C ALA A 397 8.93 -28.97 -19.09
N GLY A 398 10.07 -29.01 -19.77
CA GLY A 398 11.23 -28.16 -19.58
C GLY A 398 11.83 -27.81 -20.95
N PRO A 399 12.52 -26.67 -21.11
CA PRO A 399 13.30 -26.42 -22.30
C PRO A 399 14.23 -27.62 -22.52
N THR A 400 14.31 -28.10 -23.76
CA THR A 400 15.25 -29.17 -24.09
C THR A 400 16.66 -28.58 -24.01
N VAL A 401 17.32 -28.74 -22.86
CA VAL A 401 18.72 -28.38 -22.70
C VAL A 401 19.56 -29.40 -23.48
N VAL A 402 20.15 -28.96 -24.57
CA VAL A 402 21.13 -29.75 -25.33
C VAL A 402 22.47 -29.65 -24.58
N PRO A 403 23.08 -30.76 -24.13
CA PRO A 403 24.39 -30.70 -23.49
C PRO A 403 25.45 -30.27 -24.52
N SER A 404 26.30 -29.31 -24.16
CA SER A 404 27.45 -28.91 -24.96
C SER A 404 28.45 -30.07 -25.16
N PRO A 405 29.16 -30.12 -26.32
CA PRO A 405 30.20 -31.10 -26.57
C PRO A 405 31.43 -30.96 -25.66
#